data_AF-A0A165PTL0-F1
#
_entry.id   AF-A0A165PTL0-F1
#
_cell.length_a   1.000
_cell.length_b   1.000
_cell.length_c   1.000
_cell.angle_alpha   90.00
_cell.angle_beta   90.00
_cell.angle_gamma   90.00
#
_symmetry.space_group_name_H-M   'P 1'
#
loop_
_entity.id
_entity.type
_entity.pdbx_description
1 polymer ?
#
loop_
_entity_poly.entity_id
_entity_poly.type
_entity_poly.pdbx_seq_one_letter_code
_entity_poly.pdbx_strand_id
1 'polypeptide(L)'
;MRPEGNLRTLNFADEMLRREEAVYTRLQAYQGTLLPHSYGFHEFQLSDSGGPAQPRLLGLIMERVPGYRLGSDLGREISLEWSDRERKSLLIRLRHIVRLLNAFSITQRDWHTDQIMGIPRGPGHEGGTAGPANRGESTDLVIFDFAFAMQPSGNRDLLDTVNDVGELYLQFSVLGTNLMEEIRWLDRAEYEQ
;
A
#
# COMPACT_ATOMS: atom_id res chain seq x y z
N MET A 1 7.77 18.80 35.88
CA MET A 1 7.51 18.81 34.43
C MET A 1 8.72 18.14 33.77
N ARG A 2 8.63 16.88 33.33
CA ARG A 2 9.74 16.20 32.66
C ARG A 2 9.52 16.29 31.14
N PRO A 3 10.47 16.83 30.36
CA PRO A 3 10.41 16.81 28.91
C PRO A 3 11.06 15.51 28.42
N GLU A 4 10.36 14.38 28.57
CA GLU A 4 10.77 13.11 27.98
C GLU A 4 9.81 12.77 26.83
N GLY A 5 9.73 13.68 25.86
CA GLY A 5 9.18 13.38 24.54
C GLY A 5 10.22 12.57 23.78
N ASN A 6 10.30 11.27 24.06
CA ASN A 6 11.13 10.36 23.28
C ASN A 6 10.70 10.43 21.80
N LEU A 7 11.60 10.85 20.91
CA LEU A 7 11.56 10.48 19.49
C LEU A 7 11.73 8.95 19.43
N ARG A 8 10.64 8.19 19.59
CA ARG A 8 10.72 6.73 19.80
C ARG A 8 11.20 5.95 18.57
N THR A 9 11.27 6.58 17.40
CA THR A 9 11.82 5.99 16.17
C THR A 9 12.25 7.12 15.23
N LEU A 10 13.55 7.39 15.19
CA LEU A 10 14.14 8.22 14.12
C LEU A 10 14.32 7.31 12.90
N ASN A 11 13.64 7.60 11.79
CA ASN A 11 13.84 6.89 10.53
C ASN A 11 14.71 7.77 9.63
N PHE A 12 15.89 7.27 9.26
CA PHE A 12 16.75 7.95 8.31
C PHE A 12 16.31 7.62 6.88
N ALA A 13 16.50 8.58 5.96
CA ALA A 13 16.05 8.44 4.57
C ALA A 13 16.69 7.23 3.85
N ASP A 14 17.94 6.91 4.16
CA ASP A 14 18.64 5.75 3.63
C ASP A 14 18.07 4.43 4.18
N GLU A 15 17.68 4.38 5.45
CA GLU A 15 17.01 3.23 6.03
C GLU A 15 15.62 3.01 5.43
N MET A 16 14.84 4.08 5.28
CA MET A 16 13.53 4.06 4.64
C MET A 16 13.62 3.55 3.19
N LEU A 17 14.59 4.05 2.42
CA LEU A 17 14.78 3.62 1.04
C LEU A 17 15.21 2.15 0.94
N ARG A 18 16.08 1.67 1.84
CA ARG A 18 16.48 0.25 1.88
C ARG A 18 15.33 -0.68 2.23
N ARG A 19 14.42 -0.26 3.12
CA ARG A 19 13.20 -1.02 3.44
C ARG A 19 12.29 -1.14 2.22
N GLU A 20 12.11 -0.04 1.49
CA GLU A 20 11.34 -0.05 0.26
C GLU A 20 12.01 -0.93 -0.82
N GLU A 21 13.31 -0.81 -1.02
CA GLU A 21 14.09 -1.68 -1.93
C GLU A 21 13.95 -3.16 -1.57
N ALA A 22 13.98 -3.50 -0.28
CA ALA A 22 13.77 -4.87 0.18
C ALA A 22 12.37 -5.40 -0.15
N VAL A 23 11.31 -4.57 -0.06
CA VAL A 23 9.96 -4.96 -0.49
C VAL A 23 9.92 -5.22 -1.99
N TYR A 24 10.42 -4.29 -2.81
CA TYR A 24 10.42 -4.44 -4.26
C TYR A 24 11.22 -5.66 -4.73
N THR A 25 12.30 -5.98 -4.01
CA THR A 25 13.09 -7.20 -4.26
C THR A 25 12.31 -8.46 -3.90
N ARG A 26 11.63 -8.51 -2.74
CA ARG A 26 10.83 -9.68 -2.34
C ARG A 26 9.62 -9.90 -3.24
N LEU A 27 8.99 -8.82 -3.67
CA LEU A 27 7.81 -8.83 -4.53
C LEU A 27 8.16 -8.63 -6.00
N GLN A 28 9.37 -8.99 -6.43
CA GLN A 28 9.85 -8.77 -7.80
C GLN A 28 8.90 -9.35 -8.86
N ALA A 29 8.32 -10.54 -8.60
CA ALA A 29 7.37 -11.18 -9.51
C ALA A 29 6.02 -10.44 -9.65
N TYR A 30 5.74 -9.47 -8.77
CA TYR A 30 4.49 -8.71 -8.73
C TYR A 30 4.66 -7.26 -9.20
N GLN A 31 5.85 -6.86 -9.63
CA GLN A 31 6.08 -5.56 -10.24
C GLN A 31 5.41 -5.46 -11.62
N GLY A 32 4.80 -4.31 -11.91
CA GLY A 32 3.94 -4.09 -13.07
C GLY A 32 2.52 -4.68 -12.93
N THR A 33 2.16 -5.18 -11.74
CA THR A 33 0.81 -5.71 -11.47
C THR A 33 0.28 -5.19 -10.15
N LEU A 34 0.73 -5.72 -9.01
CA LEU A 34 0.36 -5.25 -7.68
C LEU A 34 1.23 -4.10 -7.20
N LEU A 35 2.48 -4.05 -7.65
CA LEU A 35 3.38 -2.92 -7.42
C LEU A 35 3.66 -2.24 -8.76
N PRO A 36 3.93 -0.92 -8.78
CA PRO A 36 4.55 -0.28 -9.93
C PRO A 36 5.84 -1.00 -10.32
N HIS A 37 6.24 -0.96 -11.58
CA HIS A 37 7.58 -1.42 -11.95
C HIS A 37 8.67 -0.49 -11.37
N SER A 38 9.68 -1.04 -10.68
CA SER A 38 10.83 -0.26 -10.21
C SER A 38 11.92 -0.24 -11.28
N TYR A 39 12.33 0.96 -11.70
CA TYR A 39 13.45 1.16 -12.62
C TYR A 39 14.79 1.33 -11.90
N GLY A 40 14.78 1.40 -10.57
CA GLY A 40 15.98 1.44 -9.75
C GLY A 40 15.92 2.44 -8.59
N PHE A 41 16.83 2.22 -7.65
CA PHE A 41 17.09 3.08 -6.50
C PHE A 41 18.37 3.88 -6.77
N HIS A 42 18.31 5.21 -6.59
CA HIS A 42 19.32 6.13 -7.09
C HIS A 42 19.71 7.19 -6.04
N GLU A 43 20.95 7.67 -6.15
CA GLU A 43 21.42 8.91 -5.53
C GLU A 43 21.40 10.02 -6.60
N PHE A 44 20.64 11.08 -6.35
CA PHE A 44 20.53 12.26 -7.19
C PHE A 44 21.36 13.41 -6.61
N GLN A 45 22.01 14.17 -7.49
CA GLN A 45 22.75 15.37 -7.11
C GLN A 45 22.00 16.60 -7.60
N LEU A 46 21.58 17.47 -6.68
CA LEU A 46 20.90 18.72 -7.04
C LEU A 46 21.94 19.77 -7.46
N SER A 47 21.87 20.20 -8.72
CA SER A 47 22.84 21.12 -9.32
C SER A 47 22.61 22.60 -8.98
N ASP A 48 21.53 22.96 -8.29
CA ASP A 48 21.05 24.36 -8.19
C ASP A 48 21.16 24.99 -6.79
N SER A 49 21.77 24.32 -5.83
CA SER A 49 22.08 24.96 -4.56
C SER A 49 23.35 25.80 -4.73
N GLY A 50 23.23 27.11 -4.93
CA GLY A 50 24.36 28.06 -5.03
C GLY A 50 25.27 28.17 -3.78
N GLY A 51 25.30 27.15 -2.93
CA GLY A 51 26.20 27.01 -1.78
C GLY A 51 27.33 26.00 -2.02
N PRO A 52 28.31 25.91 -1.11
CA PRO A 52 29.54 25.14 -1.29
C PRO A 52 29.37 23.61 -1.25
N ALA A 53 28.21 23.10 -0.87
CA ALA A 53 27.89 21.67 -0.88
C ALA A 53 26.57 21.45 -1.63
N GLN A 54 26.63 20.66 -2.70
CA GLN A 54 25.44 20.23 -3.43
C GLN A 54 24.74 19.11 -2.63
N PRO A 55 23.45 19.26 -2.29
CA PRO A 55 22.73 18.23 -1.55
C PRO A 55 22.54 16.99 -2.43
N ARG A 56 22.71 15.83 -1.80
CA ARG A 56 22.43 14.52 -2.36
C ARG A 56 21.08 14.05 -1.87
N LEU A 57 20.28 13.51 -2.78
CA LEU A 57 18.97 12.95 -2.48
C LEU A 57 18.97 11.47 -2.84
N LEU A 58 18.41 10.65 -1.96
CA LEU A 58 18.14 9.26 -2.26
C LEU A 58 16.70 9.15 -2.76
N GLY A 59 16.45 8.34 -3.79
CA GLY A 59 15.10 8.14 -4.29
C GLY A 59 14.94 6.94 -5.21
N LEU A 60 13.69 6.68 -5.57
CA LEU A 60 13.24 5.56 -6.39
C LEU A 60 12.63 6.11 -7.69
N ILE A 61 13.04 5.55 -8.84
CA ILE A 61 12.36 5.78 -10.11
C ILE A 61 11.46 4.59 -10.36
N MET A 62 10.16 4.84 -10.55
CA MET A 62 9.17 3.80 -10.76
C MET A 62 8.19 4.16 -11.89
N GLU A 63 7.47 3.14 -12.36
CA GLU A 63 6.39 3.26 -13.31
C GLU A 63 5.34 4.27 -12.84
N ARG A 64 4.92 5.14 -13.77
CA ARG A 64 3.76 6.00 -13.55
C ARG A 64 2.50 5.19 -13.78
N VAL A 65 1.81 4.84 -12.70
CA VAL A 65 0.54 4.12 -12.75
C VAL A 65 -0.62 5.12 -12.95
N PRO A 66 -1.39 5.03 -14.05
CA PRO A 66 -2.56 5.87 -14.25
C PRO A 66 -3.76 5.28 -13.49
N GLY A 67 -3.98 5.76 -12.27
CA GLY A 67 -5.08 5.30 -11.42
C GLY A 67 -5.58 6.37 -10.46
N TYR A 68 -6.52 5.98 -9.61
CA TYR A 68 -7.12 6.83 -8.59
C TYR A 68 -6.79 6.31 -7.20
N ARG A 69 -6.40 7.21 -6.29
CA ARG A 69 -6.16 6.85 -4.90
C ARG A 69 -7.47 6.43 -4.23
N LEU A 70 -7.42 5.32 -3.51
CA LEU A 70 -8.61 4.73 -2.92
C LEU A 70 -9.25 5.65 -1.86
N GLY A 71 -8.43 6.38 -1.10
CA GLY A 71 -8.89 7.32 -0.09
C GLY A 71 -9.43 8.63 -0.67
N SER A 72 -8.52 9.41 -1.24
CA SER A 72 -8.77 10.79 -1.66
C SER A 72 -9.58 10.92 -2.94
N ASP A 73 -9.36 10.07 -3.94
CA ASP A 73 -10.05 10.15 -5.24
C ASP A 73 -11.34 9.34 -5.24
N LEU A 74 -11.31 8.11 -4.72
CA LEU A 74 -12.46 7.18 -4.77
C LEU A 74 -13.28 7.09 -3.49
N GLY A 75 -12.75 7.54 -2.34
CA GLY A 75 -13.35 7.23 -1.03
C GLY A 75 -14.80 7.67 -0.90
N ARG A 76 -15.12 8.88 -1.40
CA ARG A 76 -16.50 9.40 -1.40
C ARG A 76 -17.43 8.58 -2.30
N GLU A 77 -16.98 8.24 -3.50
CA GLU A 77 -17.77 7.43 -4.45
C GLU A 77 -18.02 6.03 -3.88
N ILE A 78 -16.99 5.42 -3.28
CA ILE A 78 -17.11 4.10 -2.65
C ILE A 78 -18.16 4.15 -1.53
N SER A 79 -18.09 5.15 -0.65
CA SER A 79 -19.01 5.26 0.50
C SER A 79 -20.44 5.66 0.13
N LEU A 80 -20.68 6.35 -0.99
CA LEU A 80 -22.02 6.84 -1.35
C LEU A 80 -22.68 6.10 -2.50
N GLU A 81 -21.91 5.60 -3.46
CA GLU A 81 -22.43 5.12 -4.75
C GLU A 81 -22.19 3.64 -5.00
N TRP A 82 -21.14 3.05 -4.42
CA TRP A 82 -20.89 1.63 -4.59
C TRP A 82 -21.89 0.80 -3.78
N SER A 83 -22.41 -0.24 -4.41
CA SER A 83 -23.21 -1.28 -3.77
C SER A 83 -22.37 -2.10 -2.79
N ASP A 84 -23.04 -2.76 -1.84
CA ASP A 84 -22.40 -3.66 -0.89
C ASP A 84 -21.62 -4.78 -1.58
N ARG A 85 -22.11 -5.26 -2.74
CA ARG A 85 -21.39 -6.25 -3.56
C ARG A 85 -20.05 -5.71 -4.05
N GLU A 86 -20.00 -4.48 -4.54
CA GLU A 86 -18.77 -3.85 -5.05
C GLU A 86 -17.77 -3.58 -3.92
N ARG A 87 -18.25 -3.06 -2.78
CA ARG A 87 -17.43 -2.85 -1.58
C ARG A 87 -16.87 -4.14 -1.03
N LYS A 88 -17.69 -5.19 -0.96
CA LYS A 88 -17.27 -6.53 -0.54
C LYS A 88 -16.20 -7.10 -1.46
N SER A 89 -16.36 -6.94 -2.78
CA SER A 89 -15.34 -7.37 -3.75
C SER A 89 -14.01 -6.62 -3.58
N LEU A 90 -14.04 -5.32 -3.30
CA LEU A 90 -12.86 -4.55 -2.93
C LEU A 90 -12.20 -5.08 -1.65
N LEU A 91 -12.98 -5.27 -0.58
CA LEU A 91 -12.48 -5.81 0.68
C LEU A 91 -11.82 -7.20 0.51
N ILE A 92 -12.43 -8.10 -0.26
CA ILE A 92 -11.84 -9.42 -0.53
C ILE A 92 -10.46 -9.30 -1.19
N ARG A 93 -10.29 -8.37 -2.13
CA ARG A 93 -8.98 -8.16 -2.81
C ARG A 93 -7.97 -7.50 -1.89
N LEU A 94 -8.37 -6.52 -1.08
CA LEU A 94 -7.51 -5.97 -0.03
C LEU A 94 -7.03 -7.07 0.93
N ARG A 95 -7.91 -7.98 1.33
CA ARG A 95 -7.55 -9.16 2.12
C ARG A 95 -6.53 -10.05 1.41
N HIS A 96 -6.67 -10.28 0.10
CA HIS A 96 -5.68 -11.02 -0.68
C HIS A 96 -4.32 -10.32 -0.75
N ILE A 97 -4.30 -8.99 -0.82
CA ILE A 97 -3.06 -8.21 -0.74
C ILE A 97 -2.38 -8.41 0.62
N VAL A 98 -3.15 -8.32 1.70
CA VAL A 98 -2.64 -8.56 3.06
C VAL A 98 -2.10 -9.98 3.20
N ARG A 99 -2.81 -10.98 2.66
CA ARG A 99 -2.32 -12.37 2.60
C ARG A 99 -0.98 -12.48 1.90
N LEU A 100 -0.86 -11.84 0.73
CA LEU A 100 0.39 -11.85 -0.02
C LEU A 100 1.52 -11.21 0.79
N LEU A 101 1.32 -10.03 1.36
CA LEU A 101 2.34 -9.36 2.18
C LEU A 101 2.76 -10.24 3.36
N ASN A 102 1.81 -10.89 4.03
CA ASN A 102 2.11 -11.84 5.11
C ASN A 102 2.90 -13.05 4.61
N ALA A 103 2.55 -13.63 3.46
CA ALA A 103 3.27 -14.75 2.85
C ALA A 103 4.73 -14.40 2.51
N PHE A 104 4.99 -13.15 2.13
CA PHE A 104 6.35 -12.63 1.89
C PHE A 104 7.02 -12.03 3.14
N SER A 105 6.40 -12.21 4.31
CA SER A 105 6.89 -11.70 5.60
C SER A 105 7.12 -10.19 5.59
N ILE A 106 6.18 -9.44 5.03
CA ILE A 106 6.20 -7.97 4.93
C ILE A 106 5.11 -7.41 5.86
N THR A 107 5.49 -6.50 6.74
CA THR A 107 4.61 -5.65 7.55
C THR A 107 4.72 -4.23 6.99
N GLN A 108 3.64 -3.58 6.55
CA GLN A 108 3.74 -2.25 5.95
C GLN A 108 3.80 -1.13 7.02
N ARG A 109 3.18 -1.32 8.20
CA ARG A 109 3.24 -0.47 9.42
C ARG A 109 2.69 0.95 9.34
N ASP A 110 2.32 1.45 8.18
CA ASP A 110 1.87 2.82 7.98
C ASP A 110 0.73 2.85 6.96
N TRP A 111 -0.30 2.05 7.21
CA TRP A 111 -1.33 1.83 6.21
C TRP A 111 -2.20 3.08 6.04
N HIS A 112 -2.25 3.56 4.80
CA HIS A 112 -3.18 4.59 4.38
C HIS A 112 -3.90 4.17 3.10
N THR A 113 -5.20 4.43 3.03
CA THR A 113 -6.01 4.28 1.81
C THR A 113 -5.44 5.02 0.59
N ASP A 114 -4.63 6.07 0.76
CA ASP A 114 -4.01 6.81 -0.33
C ASP A 114 -2.73 6.16 -0.87
N GLN A 115 -2.19 5.14 -0.19
CA GLN A 115 -1.10 4.29 -0.66
C GLN A 115 -1.60 3.12 -1.53
N ILE A 116 -2.89 3.13 -1.86
CA ILE A 116 -3.55 2.14 -2.70
C ILE A 116 -4.20 2.87 -3.88
N MET A 117 -3.84 2.49 -5.10
CA MET A 117 -4.48 2.97 -6.31
C MET A 117 -5.48 1.93 -6.83
N GLY A 118 -6.67 2.39 -7.21
CA GLY A 118 -7.60 1.65 -8.05
C GLY A 118 -7.35 1.95 -9.53
N ILE A 119 -7.14 0.90 -10.33
CA ILE A 119 -6.93 0.98 -11.78
C ILE A 119 -8.15 0.41 -12.49
N PRO A 120 -8.88 1.22 -13.27
CA PRO A 120 -9.89 0.76 -14.22
C PRO A 120 -9.38 -0.29 -15.22
N ARG A 121 -10.09 -1.42 -15.38
CA ARG A 121 -9.82 -2.40 -16.46
C ARG A 121 -10.45 -2.03 -17.80
N GLY A 122 -11.39 -1.08 -17.84
CA GLY A 122 -12.16 -0.73 -19.03
C GLY A 122 -11.39 0.17 -20.03
N PRO A 123 -11.61 0.03 -21.35
CA PRO A 123 -10.99 0.88 -22.36
C PRO A 123 -11.60 2.29 -22.31
N GLY A 124 -10.91 3.22 -21.63
CA GLY A 124 -11.38 4.61 -21.56
C GLY A 124 -10.58 5.54 -20.67
N HIS A 125 -9.26 5.38 -20.55
CA HIS A 125 -8.50 6.12 -19.54
C HIS A 125 -7.21 6.78 -20.00
N GLU A 126 -7.34 7.59 -21.06
CA GLU A 126 -6.65 8.87 -21.11
C GLU A 126 -7.62 9.97 -20.62
N GLY A 127 -7.69 10.20 -19.31
CA GLY A 127 -8.15 11.50 -18.77
C GLY A 127 -9.66 11.76 -18.53
N GLY A 128 -10.52 10.74 -18.36
CA GLY A 128 -11.95 10.96 -18.04
C GLY A 128 -12.37 10.35 -16.71
N THR A 129 -13.31 10.94 -15.98
CA THR A 129 -13.83 10.48 -14.67
C THR A 129 -14.23 9.00 -14.66
N ALA A 130 -13.97 8.29 -13.53
CA ALA A 130 -14.38 6.91 -13.31
C ALA A 130 -15.89 6.72 -13.60
N GLY A 131 -16.22 6.11 -14.72
CA GLY A 131 -17.59 5.70 -15.01
C GLY A 131 -18.01 4.47 -14.18
N PRO A 132 -19.32 4.13 -14.15
CA PRO A 132 -19.85 2.99 -13.39
C PRO A 132 -19.25 1.63 -13.80
N ALA A 133 -18.59 1.55 -14.95
CA ALA A 133 -17.92 0.36 -15.46
C ALA A 133 -16.59 0.02 -14.76
N ASN A 134 -16.12 0.85 -13.82
CA ASN A 134 -14.81 0.73 -13.16
C ASN A 134 -14.92 0.55 -11.63
N ARG A 135 -15.96 -0.13 -11.16
CA ARG A 135 -16.25 -0.41 -9.75
C ARG A 135 -16.11 -1.88 -9.41
N GLY A 136 -15.91 -2.17 -8.12
CA GLY A 136 -15.88 -3.54 -7.62
C GLY A 136 -14.92 -4.40 -8.46
N GLU A 137 -15.36 -5.55 -8.95
CA GLU A 137 -14.57 -6.57 -9.66
C GLU A 137 -13.80 -6.05 -10.91
N SER A 138 -14.16 -4.88 -11.44
CA SER A 138 -13.55 -4.26 -12.62
C SER A 138 -12.36 -3.31 -12.32
N THR A 139 -12.01 -3.17 -11.03
CA THR A 139 -10.88 -2.35 -10.57
C THR A 139 -9.70 -3.25 -10.15
N ASP A 140 -8.53 -3.06 -10.73
CA ASP A 140 -7.27 -3.61 -10.21
C ASP A 140 -6.72 -2.72 -9.09
N LEU A 141 -5.91 -3.31 -8.20
CA LEU A 141 -5.31 -2.60 -7.08
C LEU A 141 -3.80 -2.60 -7.21
N VAL A 142 -3.21 -1.42 -7.07
CA VAL A 142 -1.76 -1.25 -6.93
C VAL A 142 -1.46 -0.65 -5.57
N ILE A 143 -0.47 -1.19 -4.89
CA ILE A 143 0.03 -0.68 -3.61
C ILE A 143 1.43 -0.10 -3.79
N PHE A 144 1.73 0.95 -3.06
CA PHE A 144 3.01 1.64 -3.08
C PHE A 144 3.31 2.23 -1.71
N ASP A 145 4.48 2.85 -1.57
CA ASP A 145 4.98 3.43 -0.31
C ASP A 145 5.24 2.40 0.80
N PHE A 146 6.45 1.84 0.76
CA PHE A 146 6.93 0.86 1.73
C PHE A 146 8.08 1.39 2.60
N ALA A 147 8.20 2.70 2.73
CA ALA A 147 9.29 3.33 3.47
C ALA A 147 9.35 2.91 4.96
N PHE A 148 8.21 2.56 5.54
CA PHE A 148 8.09 2.08 6.92
C PHE A 148 7.93 0.56 7.04
N ALA A 149 7.99 -0.15 5.92
CA ALA A 149 7.80 -1.57 5.92
C ALA A 149 8.92 -2.29 6.68
N MET A 150 8.56 -3.32 7.43
CA MET A 150 9.49 -4.18 8.15
C MET A 150 9.51 -5.57 7.52
N GLN A 151 10.72 -6.11 7.42
CA GLN A 151 10.96 -7.45 6.91
C GLN A 151 11.97 -8.16 7.83
N PRO A 152 11.64 -9.32 8.42
CA PRO A 152 12.62 -10.10 9.17
C PRO A 152 13.69 -10.64 8.21
N SER A 153 14.92 -10.82 8.68
CA SER A 153 16.05 -11.33 7.88
C SER A 153 15.94 -12.82 7.49
N GLY A 154 14.85 -13.49 7.87
CA GLY A 154 14.55 -14.88 7.52
C GLY A 154 13.07 -15.09 7.20
N ASN A 155 12.67 -16.35 7.04
CA ASN A 155 11.25 -16.69 6.91
C ASN A 155 10.55 -16.40 8.24
N ARG A 156 9.41 -15.72 8.18
CA ARG A 156 8.53 -15.56 9.32
C ARG A 156 8.05 -16.91 9.83
N ASP A 157 7.98 -17.05 11.16
CA ASP A 157 7.31 -18.20 11.75
C ASP A 157 5.79 -18.01 11.63
N LEU A 158 5.07 -19.02 11.15
CA LEU A 158 3.61 -18.93 10.96
C LEU A 158 2.85 -18.62 12.27
N LEU A 159 3.52 -18.76 13.42
CA LEU A 159 3.00 -18.43 14.73
C LEU A 159 3.00 -16.93 15.06
N ASP A 160 3.79 -16.10 14.37
CA ASP A 160 3.82 -14.65 14.58
C ASP A 160 2.46 -14.00 14.25
N THR A 161 2.10 -12.92 14.93
CA THR A 161 0.84 -12.17 14.72
C THR A 161 0.68 -11.76 13.26
N VAL A 162 -0.46 -12.07 12.61
CA VAL A 162 -0.76 -11.59 11.25
C VAL A 162 -0.62 -10.08 11.24
N ASN A 163 0.31 -9.60 10.42
CA ASN A 163 0.70 -8.22 10.42
C ASN A 163 -0.45 -7.40 9.82
N ASP A 164 -0.66 -6.22 10.40
CA ASP A 164 -1.51 -5.15 9.90
C ASP A 164 -3.02 -5.39 9.81
N VAL A 165 -3.53 -6.61 10.10
CA VAL A 165 -4.97 -6.93 9.98
C VAL A 165 -5.86 -6.01 10.81
N GLY A 166 -5.45 -5.73 12.06
CA GLY A 166 -6.19 -4.86 12.98
C GLY A 166 -6.12 -3.37 12.58
N GLU A 167 -4.95 -2.92 12.14
CA GLU A 167 -4.77 -1.54 11.65
C GLU A 167 -5.60 -1.30 10.39
N LEU A 168 -5.57 -2.24 9.46
CA LEU A 168 -6.38 -2.21 8.25
C LEU A 168 -7.87 -2.34 8.51
N TYR A 169 -8.27 -3.10 9.53
CA TYR A 169 -9.67 -3.15 9.95
C TYR A 169 -10.18 -1.75 10.30
N LEU A 170 -9.40 -0.98 11.05
CA LEU A 170 -9.76 0.40 11.39
C LEU A 170 -9.82 1.28 10.13
N GLN A 171 -8.80 1.21 9.26
CA GLN A 171 -8.73 2.02 8.04
C GLN A 171 -9.86 1.72 7.04
N PHE A 172 -10.24 0.45 6.89
CA PHE A 172 -11.26 0.01 5.94
C PHE A 172 -12.66 -0.14 6.54
N SER A 173 -12.84 0.05 7.84
CA SER A 173 -14.17 0.01 8.50
C SER A 173 -15.17 0.97 7.87
N VAL A 174 -14.70 2.08 7.29
CA VAL A 174 -15.49 3.06 6.54
C VAL A 174 -16.15 2.47 5.28
N LEU A 175 -15.63 1.35 4.77
CA LEU A 175 -16.20 0.61 3.65
C LEU A 175 -17.38 -0.28 4.07
N GLY A 176 -17.62 -0.44 5.37
CA GLY A 176 -18.74 -1.17 5.95
C GLY A 176 -18.29 -2.31 6.87
N THR A 177 -18.36 -2.07 8.18
CA THR A 177 -18.01 -3.05 9.23
C THR A 177 -18.76 -4.38 9.06
N ASN A 178 -20.05 -4.33 8.73
CA ASN A 178 -20.88 -5.52 8.52
C ASN A 178 -20.32 -6.41 7.38
N LEU A 179 -19.78 -5.80 6.32
CA LEU A 179 -19.17 -6.53 5.21
C LEU A 179 -17.83 -7.15 5.63
N MET A 180 -17.06 -6.46 6.47
CA MET A 180 -15.80 -6.99 7.02
C MET A 180 -16.04 -8.19 7.94
N GLU A 181 -17.12 -8.17 8.74
CA GLU A 181 -17.56 -9.32 9.54
C GLU A 181 -17.99 -10.49 8.64
N GLU A 182 -18.75 -10.22 7.58
CA GLU A 182 -19.23 -11.24 6.64
C GLU A 182 -18.08 -11.98 5.95
N ILE A 183 -17.01 -11.27 5.58
CA ILE A 183 -15.80 -11.87 5.00
C ILE A 183 -14.80 -12.34 6.06
N ARG A 184 -15.20 -12.36 7.34
CA ARG A 184 -14.39 -12.83 8.47
C ARG A 184 -13.02 -12.14 8.51
N TRP A 185 -12.98 -10.83 8.32
CA TRP A 185 -11.73 -10.06 8.20
C TRP A 185 -10.78 -10.24 9.38
N LEU A 186 -11.30 -10.43 10.60
CA LEU A 186 -10.48 -10.62 11.80
C LEU A 186 -10.13 -12.10 12.05
N ASP A 187 -10.59 -13.02 11.20
CA ASP A 187 -10.25 -14.43 11.31
C ASP A 187 -8.84 -14.67 10.76
N ARG A 188 -7.92 -14.94 11.70
CA ARG A 188 -6.51 -15.24 11.42
C ARG A 188 -6.35 -16.37 10.40
N ALA A 189 -7.19 -17.40 10.45
CA ALA A 189 -7.06 -18.56 9.58
C ALA A 189 -7.25 -18.21 8.09
N GLU A 190 -7.92 -17.09 7.78
CA GLU A 190 -8.07 -16.60 6.41
C GLU A 190 -6.76 -16.03 5.84
N TYR A 191 -5.79 -15.69 6.68
CA TYR A 191 -4.52 -15.07 6.27
C TYR A 191 -3.34 -16.03 6.20
N GLU A 192 -3.48 -17.22 6.77
CA GLU A 192 -2.41 -18.22 6.89
C GLU A 192 -2.56 -19.40 5.92
N GLN A 193 -3.64 -19.42 5.13
CA GLN A 193 -3.86 -20.35 4.02
C GLN A 193 -3.21 -19.83 2.73
#